data_AF-A0A6N2M419-F1
#
_entry.id   AF-A0A6N2M419-F1
#
_cell.length_a   1.000
_cell.length_b   1.000
_cell.length_c   1.000
_cell.angle_alpha   90.00
_cell.angle_beta   90.00
_cell.angle_gamma   90.00
#
_symmetry.space_group_name_H-M   'P 1'
#
loop_
_entity.id
_entity.type
_entity.pdbx_description
1 polymer ?
#
loop_
_entity_poly.entity_id
_entity_poly.type
_entity_poly.pdbx_seq_one_letter_code
_entity_poly.pdbx_strand_id
1 'polypeptide(L)'
;MVAVFNKELLSWYLITLKLRETLGSATPSDSLQIVIEGDGENHEDEETRSPDFDWVLSIKKQIVQAGQEDKAGSWSKFSIYRVPHYLREMDDKAYVPQIISLGPYHHGKKRLRQMNKHKWRCLHHVLKRTNQDIKLYLDTVREIEEKARSCYAGPINLSSNEFVEMMVLDGCFMLELFRGVAEGFRKLGYLEIYPVFAMRGSMHSIQRDMIMLENQLPFFVLDRLLGLQFNNSCQKGLLAQLALIFFDPLMPSPLTKSDRITLELSLGSAAIFDPLSDQGGLHCLDVFRKSLLRTGPKPVPGYWTKRMSNANRVADKRRQQLIHCVTELREAGIKLRKRKTDRFWDVKFKKGILRVPRLLIHDGTKSLFLNLIALEQCHIDCGNEITSFVIFMDN
;
A
#
# COMPACT_ATOMS: atom_id res chain seq x y z
N MET A 1 -26.19 -6.27 3.14
CA MET A 1 -25.83 -4.87 2.86
C MET A 1 -25.07 -4.90 1.55
N VAL A 2 -25.78 -4.66 0.44
CA VAL A 2 -25.23 -4.79 -0.93
C VAL A 2 -24.44 -3.52 -1.20
N ALA A 3 -23.11 -3.62 -1.15
CA ALA A 3 -22.23 -2.52 -1.50
C ALA A 3 -21.97 -2.60 -3.01
N VAL A 4 -22.90 -2.10 -3.82
CA VAL A 4 -22.79 -2.08 -5.29
C VAL A 4 -21.45 -1.45 -5.69
N PHE A 5 -20.46 -2.25 -6.09
CA PHE A 5 -19.26 -1.70 -6.72
C PHE A 5 -19.63 -1.32 -8.16
N ASN A 6 -19.59 -0.02 -8.44
CA ASN A 6 -20.09 0.56 -9.68
C ASN A 6 -19.27 0.10 -10.90
N LYS A 7 -19.95 -0.07 -12.05
CA LYS A 7 -19.37 -0.47 -13.35
C LYS A 7 -18.25 0.47 -13.82
N GLU A 8 -18.25 1.73 -13.36
CA GLU A 8 -17.25 2.74 -13.70
C GLU A 8 -15.86 2.44 -13.10
N LEU A 9 -15.84 1.91 -11.88
CA LEU A 9 -14.63 1.54 -11.14
C LEU A 9 -13.91 0.36 -11.83
N LEU A 10 -14.69 -0.57 -12.40
CA LEU A 10 -14.22 -1.68 -13.22
C LEU A 10 -13.61 -1.21 -14.55
N SER A 11 -14.25 -0.26 -15.23
CA SER A 11 -13.74 0.26 -16.51
C SER A 11 -12.40 0.98 -16.36
N TRP A 12 -12.25 1.82 -15.32
CA TRP A 12 -10.99 2.54 -15.09
C TRP A 12 -9.87 1.62 -14.61
N TYR A 13 -10.18 0.64 -13.77
CA TYR A 13 -9.23 -0.39 -13.37
C TYR A 13 -8.64 -1.17 -14.57
N LEU A 14 -9.48 -1.51 -15.56
CA LEU A 14 -9.04 -2.17 -16.79
C LEU A 14 -8.15 -1.27 -17.67
N ILE A 15 -8.41 0.04 -17.67
CA ILE A 15 -7.57 1.03 -18.36
C ILE A 15 -6.17 1.07 -17.72
N THR A 16 -6.11 1.17 -16.38
CA THR A 16 -4.84 1.22 -15.63
C THR A 16 -4.01 -0.06 -15.78
N LEU A 17 -4.65 -1.23 -15.75
CA LEU A 17 -3.99 -2.53 -15.99
C LEU A 17 -3.33 -2.61 -17.37
N LYS A 18 -3.95 -2.01 -18.40
CA LYS A 18 -3.47 -2.08 -19.78
C LYS A 18 -2.38 -1.04 -20.09
N LEU A 19 -2.41 0.12 -19.42
CA LEU A 19 -1.30 1.07 -19.41
C LEU A 19 -0.04 0.43 -18.79
N ARG A 20 -0.19 -0.43 -17.78
CA ARG A 20 0.93 -1.14 -17.15
C ARG A 20 1.59 -2.17 -18.06
N GLU A 21 0.82 -2.96 -18.81
CA GLU A 21 1.36 -3.94 -19.76
C GLU A 21 2.15 -3.29 -20.90
N THR A 22 1.79 -2.06 -21.31
CA THR A 22 2.43 -1.34 -22.42
C THR A 22 3.77 -0.72 -22.01
N LEU A 23 3.86 -0.15 -20.80
CA LEU A 23 5.10 0.43 -20.24
C LEU A 23 6.22 -0.60 -20.04
N GLY A 24 5.89 -1.88 -19.79
CA GLY A 24 6.88 -2.95 -19.61
C GLY A 24 7.50 -3.50 -20.91
N SER A 25 7.06 -3.03 -22.08
CA SER A 25 7.45 -3.61 -23.39
C SER A 25 8.19 -2.65 -24.34
N ALA A 26 8.45 -1.41 -23.91
CA ALA A 26 9.06 -0.41 -24.78
C ALA A 26 10.60 -0.43 -24.71
N THR A 27 11.24 -1.03 -25.72
CA THR A 27 12.62 -0.70 -26.10
C THR A 27 12.61 0.60 -26.93
N PRO A 28 13.52 1.56 -26.69
CA PRO A 28 13.55 2.80 -27.46
C PRO A 28 14.15 2.52 -28.85
N SER A 29 13.35 2.66 -29.91
CA SER A 29 13.82 2.64 -31.29
C SER A 29 13.64 4.03 -31.91
N ASP A 30 14.78 4.53 -32.38
CA ASP A 30 15.08 5.53 -33.39
C ASP A 30 14.32 6.86 -33.44
N SER A 31 15.08 7.86 -33.01
CA SER A 31 14.96 9.28 -33.30
C SER A 31 14.70 9.58 -34.78
N LEU A 32 13.52 10.13 -35.06
CA LEU A 32 13.28 10.92 -36.28
C LEU A 32 13.92 12.30 -36.08
N GLN A 33 15.09 12.48 -36.67
CA GLN A 33 15.67 13.81 -36.90
C GLN A 33 14.88 14.50 -38.02
N ILE A 34 14.20 15.59 -37.70
CA ILE A 34 13.68 16.52 -38.71
C ILE A 34 14.79 17.54 -38.94
N VAL A 35 15.43 17.45 -40.11
CA VAL A 35 16.31 18.49 -40.64
C VAL A 35 15.41 19.64 -41.09
N ILE A 36 15.63 20.82 -40.51
CA ILE A 36 15.08 22.07 -41.05
C ILE A 36 16.24 22.70 -41.82
N GLU A 37 16.19 22.58 -43.14
CA GLU A 37 17.02 23.38 -44.05
C GLU A 37 16.63 24.84 -43.86
N GLY A 38 17.61 25.67 -43.52
CA GLY A 38 17.46 27.10 -43.47
C GLY A 38 17.62 27.67 -44.86
N ASP A 39 16.70 28.54 -45.25
CA ASP A 39 16.93 29.56 -46.25
C ASP A 39 16.05 30.78 -45.94
N GLY A 40 16.67 31.96 -45.98
CA GLY A 40 16.01 33.16 -46.50
C GLY A 40 15.35 34.13 -45.51
N GLU A 41 16.15 35.12 -45.12
CA GLU A 41 15.82 36.56 -45.07
C GLU A 41 15.11 37.17 -43.85
N ASN A 42 15.78 38.22 -43.38
CA ASN A 42 15.41 39.12 -42.30
C ASN A 42 14.15 39.90 -42.64
N HIS A 43 13.13 39.83 -41.79
CA HIS A 43 12.25 40.96 -41.52
C HIS A 43 11.92 40.99 -40.03
N GLU A 44 12.42 42.02 -39.35
CA GLU A 44 11.99 42.42 -38.02
C GLU A 44 10.57 42.98 -38.14
N ASP A 45 9.58 42.12 -37.96
CA ASP A 45 8.23 42.55 -37.63
C ASP A 45 7.95 42.15 -36.19
N GLU A 46 7.59 43.13 -35.36
CA GLU A 46 6.98 42.93 -34.05
C GLU A 46 5.70 42.12 -34.24
N GLU A 47 5.84 40.79 -34.26
CA GLU A 47 4.72 39.87 -34.17
C GLU A 47 4.04 40.13 -32.84
N THR A 48 2.92 40.84 -32.94
CA THR A 48 1.85 40.86 -31.96
C THR A 48 1.66 39.42 -31.48
N ARG A 49 2.15 39.11 -30.26
CA ARG A 49 2.02 37.78 -29.66
C ARG A 49 0.55 37.41 -29.66
N SER A 50 0.18 36.59 -30.64
CA SER A 50 -1.18 36.12 -30.72
C SER A 50 -1.44 35.24 -29.49
N PRO A 51 -2.65 35.27 -28.92
CA PRO A 51 -3.01 34.41 -27.80
C PRO A 51 -2.69 32.92 -28.08
N ASP A 52 -2.74 32.52 -29.35
CA ASP A 52 -2.38 31.19 -29.83
C ASP A 52 -0.89 30.87 -29.68
N PHE A 53 0.01 31.84 -29.90
CA PHE A 53 1.45 31.65 -29.72
C PHE A 53 1.81 31.45 -28.24
N ASP A 54 1.21 32.24 -27.35
CA ASP A 54 1.38 32.09 -25.90
C ASP A 54 0.77 30.78 -25.37
N TRP A 55 -0.36 30.34 -25.93
CA TRP A 55 -0.96 29.04 -25.62
C TRP A 55 -0.06 27.87 -26.06
N VAL A 56 0.49 27.92 -27.28
CA VAL A 56 1.40 26.89 -27.80
C VAL A 56 2.70 26.84 -27.00
N LEU A 57 3.27 27.99 -26.59
CA LEU A 57 4.45 28.03 -25.72
C LEU A 57 4.15 27.44 -24.33
N SER A 58 2.96 27.70 -23.78
CA SER A 58 2.51 27.09 -22.52
C SER A 58 2.42 25.56 -22.64
N ILE A 59 1.83 25.04 -23.73
CA ILE A 59 1.76 23.60 -23.99
C ILE A 59 3.16 23.01 -24.16
N LYS A 60 4.03 23.64 -24.96
CA LYS A 60 5.43 23.17 -25.14
C LYS A 60 6.17 23.10 -23.81
N LYS A 61 5.98 24.09 -22.93
CA LYS A 61 6.54 24.10 -21.58
C LYS A 61 6.01 22.94 -20.73
N GLN A 62 4.70 22.67 -20.77
CA GLN A 62 4.09 21.53 -20.07
C GLN A 62 4.60 20.18 -20.59
N ILE A 63 4.79 20.03 -21.90
CA ILE A 63 5.33 18.79 -22.51
C ILE A 63 6.79 18.56 -22.09
N VAL A 64 7.62 19.61 -22.11
CA VAL A 64 9.01 19.52 -21.65
C VAL A 64 9.07 19.15 -20.17
N GLN A 65 8.20 19.74 -19.35
CA GLN A 65 8.08 19.38 -17.94
C GLN A 65 7.67 17.92 -17.74
N ALA A 66 6.65 17.44 -18.47
CA ALA A 66 6.23 16.04 -18.43
C ALA A 66 7.35 15.08 -18.88
N GLY A 67 8.08 15.43 -19.94
CA GLY A 67 9.20 14.62 -20.41
C GLY A 67 10.40 14.57 -19.45
N GLN A 68 10.58 15.60 -18.60
CA GLN A 68 11.58 15.58 -17.53
C GLN A 68 11.17 14.67 -16.37
N GLU A 69 9.88 14.63 -16.03
CA GLU A 69 9.32 13.73 -15.02
C GLU A 69 9.46 12.24 -15.43
N ASP A 70 9.30 11.94 -16.72
CA ASP A 70 9.49 10.60 -17.28
C ASP A 70 10.96 10.16 -17.29
N LYS A 71 11.89 11.03 -17.69
CA LYS A 71 13.34 10.75 -17.69
C LYS A 71 13.92 10.54 -16.29
N ALA A 72 13.31 11.11 -15.26
CA ALA A 72 13.75 10.96 -13.87
C ALA A 72 13.44 9.58 -13.26
N GLY A 73 12.74 8.69 -13.99
CA GLY A 73 12.24 7.43 -13.45
C GLY A 73 11.37 7.64 -12.22
N SER A 74 10.71 8.81 -12.10
CA SER A 74 10.10 9.28 -10.84
C SER A 74 9.04 8.33 -10.31
N TRP A 75 8.34 7.62 -11.21
CA TRP A 75 7.24 6.73 -10.87
C TRP A 75 7.68 5.43 -10.18
N SER A 76 8.92 4.96 -10.40
CA SER A 76 9.44 3.73 -9.77
C SER A 76 9.91 3.93 -8.33
N LYS A 77 10.00 5.19 -7.86
CA LYS A 77 10.45 5.54 -6.51
C LYS A 77 9.33 5.58 -5.48
N PHE A 78 8.09 5.86 -5.92
CA PHE A 78 6.95 5.99 -5.03
C PHE A 78 6.49 4.64 -4.52
N SER A 79 6.15 4.61 -3.23
CA SER A 79 5.48 3.46 -2.61
C SER A 79 4.29 3.87 -1.75
N ILE A 80 4.21 5.13 -1.32
CA ILE A 80 3.11 5.66 -0.51
C ILE A 80 2.34 6.70 -1.33
N TYR A 81 1.20 6.27 -1.85
CA TYR A 81 0.41 7.05 -2.80
C TYR A 81 -0.68 7.88 -2.12
N ARG A 82 -1.11 8.94 -2.80
CA ARG A 82 -2.42 9.56 -2.54
C ARG A 82 -3.50 8.72 -3.20
N VAL A 83 -4.61 8.51 -2.49
CA VAL A 83 -5.76 7.81 -3.04
C VAL A 83 -6.36 8.67 -4.16
N PRO A 84 -6.47 8.14 -5.40
CA PRO A 84 -7.06 8.85 -6.52
C PRO A 84 -8.47 9.36 -6.23
N HIS A 85 -8.82 10.53 -6.78
CA HIS A 85 -10.07 11.21 -6.47
C HIS A 85 -11.31 10.34 -6.74
N TYR A 86 -11.34 9.64 -7.87
CA TYR A 86 -12.45 8.76 -8.26
C TYR A 86 -12.72 7.62 -7.27
N LEU A 87 -11.70 7.16 -6.53
CA LEU A 87 -11.89 6.14 -5.49
C LEU A 87 -12.54 6.70 -4.22
N ARG A 88 -12.39 8.00 -3.97
CA ARG A 88 -12.92 8.70 -2.79
C ARG A 88 -14.38 9.08 -2.93
N GLU A 89 -14.83 9.36 -4.15
CA GLU A 89 -16.22 9.77 -4.43
C GLU A 89 -17.25 8.80 -3.84
N MET A 90 -16.93 7.51 -3.81
CA MET A 90 -17.81 6.46 -3.28
C MET A 90 -17.83 6.38 -1.75
N ASP A 91 -16.69 6.56 -1.08
CA ASP A 91 -16.56 6.44 0.38
C ASP A 91 -15.27 7.08 0.91
N ASP A 92 -15.22 8.41 0.98
CA ASP A 92 -14.03 9.13 1.46
C ASP A 92 -13.63 8.73 2.90
N LYS A 93 -14.60 8.35 3.74
CA LYS A 93 -14.35 7.93 5.13
C LYS A 93 -13.52 6.64 5.21
N ALA A 94 -13.48 5.82 4.15
CA ALA A 94 -12.72 4.59 4.11
C ALA A 94 -11.21 4.78 4.00
N TYR A 95 -10.75 5.95 3.56
CA TYR A 95 -9.33 6.26 3.31
C TYR A 95 -8.75 7.24 4.34
N VAL A 96 -9.53 7.58 5.36
CA VAL A 96 -9.22 8.64 6.29
C VAL A 96 -9.03 8.06 7.69
N PRO A 97 -7.83 8.20 8.30
CA PRO A 97 -7.57 7.69 9.64
C PRO A 97 -8.43 8.41 10.68
N GLN A 98 -8.86 7.65 11.68
CA GLN A 98 -9.83 8.09 12.69
C GLN A 98 -9.19 8.41 14.04
N ILE A 99 -8.15 7.67 14.43
CA ILE A 99 -7.50 7.74 15.73
C ILE A 99 -6.08 8.28 15.59
N ILE A 100 -5.30 7.76 14.65
CA ILE A 100 -3.87 8.05 14.57
C ILE A 100 -3.44 8.53 13.19
N SER A 101 -2.72 9.65 13.16
CA SER A 101 -1.97 10.06 11.96
C SER A 101 -0.60 9.40 11.99
N LEU A 102 -0.13 8.89 10.87
CA LEU A 102 1.21 8.36 10.65
C LEU A 102 1.72 8.90 9.32
N GLY A 103 2.89 9.51 9.34
CA GLY A 103 3.46 10.11 8.13
C GLY A 103 2.89 11.50 7.82
N PRO A 104 3.33 12.10 6.69
CA PRO A 104 3.10 13.50 6.38
C PRO A 104 1.66 13.83 5.96
N TYR A 105 0.92 12.91 5.33
CA TYR A 105 -0.35 13.23 4.67
C TYR A 105 -1.50 13.59 5.62
N HIS A 106 -1.46 13.11 6.86
CA HIS A 106 -2.45 13.40 7.90
C HIS A 106 -1.84 14.18 9.08
N HIS A 107 -0.57 14.57 8.99
CA HIS A 107 0.16 15.23 10.05
C HIS A 107 -0.53 16.53 10.49
N GLY A 108 -0.52 16.81 11.80
CA GLY A 108 -1.06 18.04 12.38
C GLY A 108 -2.60 18.18 12.39
N LYS A 109 -3.36 17.26 11.77
CA LYS A 109 -4.84 17.32 11.71
C LYS A 109 -5.46 17.32 13.11
N LYS A 110 -6.28 18.34 13.41
CA LYS A 110 -6.84 18.60 14.75
C LYS A 110 -7.46 17.36 15.41
N ARG A 111 -8.26 16.60 14.65
CA ARG A 111 -8.95 15.39 15.14
C ARG A 111 -8.03 14.25 15.58
N LEU A 112 -6.79 14.20 15.07
CA LEU A 112 -5.81 13.13 15.35
C LEU A 112 -4.77 13.53 16.39
N ARG A 113 -4.81 14.78 16.89
CA ARG A 113 -3.80 15.32 17.83
C ARG A 113 -3.79 14.63 19.18
N GLN A 114 -4.91 14.05 19.61
CA GLN A 114 -5.01 13.41 20.91
C GLN A 114 -3.96 12.28 21.05
N MET A 115 -3.72 11.53 19.97
CA MET A 115 -2.73 10.45 19.99
C MET A 115 -1.28 10.94 20.08
N ASN A 116 -0.97 12.18 19.67
CA ASN A 116 0.42 12.67 19.71
C ASN A 116 1.00 12.66 21.13
N LYS A 117 0.17 12.92 22.16
CA LYS A 117 0.61 12.81 23.57
C LYS A 117 1.09 11.39 23.91
N HIS A 118 0.45 10.37 23.34
CA HIS A 118 0.83 8.97 23.54
C HIS A 118 2.10 8.61 22.78
N LYS A 119 2.31 9.16 21.58
CA LYS A 119 3.56 8.97 20.84
C LYS A 119 4.77 9.52 21.60
N TRP A 120 4.65 10.71 22.18
CA TRP A 120 5.70 11.31 23.02
C TRP A 120 6.02 10.47 24.25
N ARG A 121 4.99 9.93 24.91
CA ARG A 121 5.18 9.00 26.03
C ARG A 121 5.94 7.74 25.59
N CYS A 122 5.57 7.15 24.44
CA CYS A 122 6.27 5.98 23.90
C CYS A 122 7.74 6.31 23.62
N LEU A 123 8.02 7.43 22.95
CA LEU A 123 9.39 7.86 22.68
C LEU A 123 10.21 8.03 23.97
N HIS A 124 9.65 8.69 24.98
CA HIS A 124 10.30 8.83 26.30
C HIS A 124 10.61 7.46 26.92
N HIS A 125 9.68 6.51 26.86
CA HIS A 125 9.89 5.15 27.37
C HIS A 125 10.98 4.39 26.59
N VAL A 126 11.01 4.51 25.26
CA VAL A 126 12.06 3.93 24.41
C VAL A 126 13.42 4.46 24.83
N LEU A 127 13.60 5.79 24.88
CA LEU A 127 14.87 6.42 25.24
C LEU A 127 15.34 6.05 26.64
N LYS A 128 14.41 6.02 27.61
CA LYS A 128 14.70 5.59 28.99
C LYS A 128 15.14 4.12 29.05
N ARG A 129 14.51 3.25 28.25
CA ARG A 129 14.79 1.81 28.22
C ARG A 129 16.12 1.50 27.53
N THR A 130 16.44 2.19 26.44
CA THR A 130 17.68 1.98 25.68
C THR A 130 18.85 2.78 26.24
N ASN A 131 18.60 3.74 27.13
CA ASN A 131 19.59 4.67 27.66
C ASN A 131 20.33 5.44 26.54
N GLN A 132 19.58 5.86 25.51
CA GLN A 132 20.09 6.57 24.35
C GLN A 132 19.59 8.02 24.30
N ASP A 133 20.38 8.89 23.68
CA ASP A 133 19.98 10.27 23.41
C ASP A 133 19.05 10.34 22.19
N ILE A 134 18.07 11.24 22.23
CA ILE A 134 17.16 11.54 21.11
C ILE A 134 17.94 12.00 19.87
N LYS A 135 19.09 12.67 20.06
CA LYS A 135 19.93 13.13 18.96
C LYS A 135 20.34 12.00 18.02
N LEU A 136 20.65 10.81 18.57
CA LEU A 136 20.99 9.63 17.77
C LEU A 136 19.86 9.23 16.81
N TYR A 137 18.62 9.27 17.28
CA TYR A 137 17.45 8.93 16.47
C TYR A 137 17.20 9.97 15.38
N LEU A 138 17.30 11.25 15.72
CA LEU A 138 17.11 12.36 14.79
C LEU A 138 18.18 12.33 13.69
N ASP A 139 19.44 12.13 14.05
CA ASP A 139 20.55 12.09 13.08
C ASP A 139 20.43 10.85 12.16
N THR A 140 20.09 9.68 12.71
CA THR A 140 19.85 8.45 11.93
C THR A 140 18.74 8.63 10.89
N VAL A 141 17.63 9.28 11.26
CA VAL A 141 16.52 9.51 10.34
C VAL A 141 16.84 10.62 9.34
N ARG A 142 17.63 11.63 9.75
CA ARG A 142 18.08 12.71 8.87
C ARG A 142 18.95 12.19 7.73
N GLU A 143 19.83 11.23 7.98
CA GLU A 143 20.66 10.57 6.95
C GLU A 143 19.83 9.91 5.84
N ILE A 144 18.62 9.45 6.16
CA ILE A 144 17.73 8.75 5.22
C ILE A 144 16.52 9.60 4.80
N GLU A 145 16.48 10.88 5.16
CA GLU A 145 15.32 11.75 4.95
C GLU A 145 14.95 11.87 3.48
N GLU A 146 15.92 12.15 2.60
CA GLU A 146 15.68 12.32 1.17
C GLU A 146 15.05 11.07 0.55
N LYS A 147 15.60 9.90 0.91
CA LYS A 147 15.06 8.60 0.50
C LYS A 147 13.64 8.41 1.04
N ALA A 148 13.38 8.75 2.30
CA ALA A 148 12.05 8.61 2.90
C ALA A 148 11.02 9.53 2.24
N ARG A 149 11.38 10.78 1.92
CA ARG A 149 10.53 11.70 1.16
C ARG A 149 10.23 11.18 -0.24
N SER A 150 11.21 10.60 -0.92
CA SER A 150 11.04 10.04 -2.27
C SER A 150 10.04 8.89 -2.35
N CYS A 151 9.67 8.27 -1.23
CA CYS A 151 8.64 7.23 -1.20
C CYS A 151 7.22 7.78 -1.33
N TYR A 152 7.00 9.07 -1.04
CA TYR A 152 5.67 9.67 -1.04
C TYR A 152 5.34 10.31 -2.39
N ALA A 153 4.17 9.98 -2.94
CA ALA A 153 3.65 10.62 -4.14
C ALA A 153 3.10 12.03 -3.84
N GLY A 154 3.74 13.04 -4.43
CA GLY A 154 3.32 14.44 -4.33
C GLY A 154 4.08 15.25 -3.28
N PRO A 155 3.80 16.57 -3.19
CA PRO A 155 4.57 17.47 -2.35
C PRO A 155 4.34 17.24 -0.85
N ILE A 156 5.42 17.32 -0.07
CA ILE A 156 5.38 17.28 1.39
C ILE A 156 5.75 18.67 1.93
N ASN A 157 4.75 19.36 2.48
CA ASN A 157 4.90 20.70 3.06
C ASN A 157 5.34 20.62 4.53
N LEU A 158 6.50 20.01 4.78
CA LEU A 158 7.14 19.95 6.10
C LEU A 158 8.62 20.31 5.94
N SER A 159 9.13 21.15 6.85
CA SER A 159 10.56 21.39 6.97
C SER A 159 11.31 20.08 7.29
N SER A 160 12.64 20.06 7.10
CA SER A 160 13.44 18.88 7.41
C SER A 160 13.29 18.47 8.88
N ASN A 161 13.35 19.44 9.80
CA ASN A 161 13.20 19.16 11.23
C ASN A 161 11.81 18.59 11.57
N GLU A 162 10.73 19.18 11.05
CA GLU A 162 9.37 18.67 11.30
C GLU A 162 9.18 17.26 10.73
N PHE A 163 9.75 16.99 9.55
CA PHE A 163 9.65 15.68 8.91
C PHE A 163 10.42 14.61 9.69
N VAL A 164 11.66 14.90 10.08
CA VAL A 164 12.49 13.99 10.88
C VAL A 164 11.87 13.74 12.25
N GLU A 165 11.37 14.78 12.92
CA GLU A 165 10.66 14.66 14.20
C GLU A 165 9.44 13.73 14.05
N MET A 166 8.62 13.97 13.03
CA MET A 166 7.43 13.16 12.74
C MET A 166 7.80 11.70 12.46
N MET A 167 8.83 11.44 11.67
CA MET A 167 9.31 10.08 11.34
C MET A 167 9.78 9.32 12.59
N VAL A 168 10.57 9.95 13.44
CA VAL A 168 11.04 9.34 14.70
C VAL A 168 9.87 9.07 15.64
N LEU A 169 9.00 10.06 15.83
CA LEU A 169 7.88 9.98 16.76
C LEU A 169 6.86 8.91 16.34
N ASP A 170 6.48 8.93 15.06
CA ASP A 170 5.53 7.98 14.49
C ASP A 170 6.15 6.58 14.41
N GLY A 171 7.41 6.47 14.00
CA GLY A 171 8.12 5.20 13.87
C GLY A 171 8.31 4.50 15.22
N CYS A 172 8.81 5.20 16.23
CA CYS A 172 8.94 4.63 17.58
C CYS A 172 7.60 4.21 18.17
N PHE A 173 6.53 4.97 17.92
CA PHE A 173 5.18 4.59 18.34
C PHE A 173 4.69 3.29 17.69
N MET A 174 4.88 3.15 16.37
CA MET A 174 4.51 1.91 15.64
C MET A 174 5.30 0.71 16.16
N LEU A 175 6.61 0.86 16.36
CA LEU A 175 7.48 -0.22 16.86
C LEU A 175 7.10 -0.66 18.28
N GLU A 176 6.80 0.28 19.18
CA GLU A 176 6.36 -0.05 20.54
C GLU A 176 5.02 -0.79 20.55
N LEU A 177 4.09 -0.46 19.63
CA LEU A 177 2.85 -1.21 19.47
C LEU A 177 3.10 -2.64 18.96
N PHE A 178 3.95 -2.80 17.95
CA PHE A 178 4.28 -4.12 17.40
C PHE A 178 4.92 -5.02 18.46
N ARG A 179 5.94 -4.50 19.14
CA ARG A 179 6.63 -5.22 20.22
C ARG A 179 5.74 -5.45 21.41
N GLY A 180 4.88 -4.50 21.77
CA GLY A 180 3.98 -4.62 22.90
C GLY A 180 2.94 -5.73 22.74
N VAL A 181 2.47 -5.97 21.50
CA VAL A 181 1.58 -7.10 21.18
C VAL A 181 2.35 -8.42 21.13
N ALA A 182 3.53 -8.46 20.53
CA ALA A 182 4.32 -9.69 20.38
C ALA A 182 5.02 -10.15 21.66
N GLU A 183 5.72 -9.24 22.35
CA GLU A 183 6.54 -9.53 23.53
C GLU A 183 5.74 -9.36 24.84
N GLY A 184 4.75 -8.46 24.83
CA GLY A 184 3.93 -8.06 25.97
C GLY A 184 4.36 -6.70 26.55
N PHE A 185 3.41 -5.76 26.65
CA PHE A 185 3.66 -4.40 27.17
C PHE A 185 4.31 -4.35 28.57
N ARG A 186 4.00 -5.31 29.46
CA ARG A 186 4.65 -5.39 30.78
C ARG A 186 6.17 -5.62 30.66
N LYS A 187 6.63 -6.43 29.71
CA LYS A 187 8.06 -6.67 29.46
C LYS A 187 8.78 -5.44 28.92
N LEU A 188 8.05 -4.58 28.20
CA LEU A 188 8.56 -3.29 27.72
C LEU A 188 8.61 -2.20 28.82
N GLY A 189 8.23 -2.52 30.05
CA GLY A 189 8.26 -1.60 31.18
C GLY A 189 7.01 -0.74 31.33
N TYR A 190 5.91 -1.07 30.67
CA TYR A 190 4.62 -0.41 30.88
C TYR A 190 3.87 -1.06 32.05
N LEU A 191 3.66 -0.29 33.11
CA LEU A 191 2.70 -0.61 34.17
C LEU A 191 1.26 -0.64 33.63
N GLU A 192 0.41 -1.48 34.24
CA GLU A 192 -1.01 -1.63 33.84
C GLU A 192 -1.83 -0.34 33.96
N ILE A 193 -1.35 0.59 34.77
CA ILE A 193 -1.98 1.87 35.07
C ILE A 193 -1.76 2.87 33.92
N TYR A 194 -0.81 2.62 32.99
CA TYR A 194 -0.55 3.55 31.90
C TYR A 194 -1.70 3.53 30.86
N PRO A 195 -2.44 4.64 30.70
CA PRO A 195 -3.59 4.70 29.79
C PRO A 195 -3.23 4.54 28.31
N VAL A 196 -1.94 4.64 27.98
CA VAL A 196 -1.42 4.55 26.60
C VAL A 196 -1.79 3.23 25.94
N PHE A 197 -1.85 2.13 26.70
CA PHE A 197 -2.15 0.79 26.16
C PHE A 197 -3.33 0.09 26.87
N ALA A 198 -4.00 0.78 27.79
CA ALA A 198 -5.37 0.44 28.23
C ALA A 198 -6.41 0.57 27.09
N MET A 199 -5.98 1.01 25.90
CA MET A 199 -6.70 1.11 24.63
C MET A 199 -7.15 -0.23 24.04
N ARG A 200 -7.41 -1.28 24.85
CA ARG A 200 -7.89 -2.59 24.34
C ARG A 200 -9.11 -2.42 23.42
N GLY A 201 -10.01 -1.50 23.74
CA GLY A 201 -11.18 -1.17 22.90
C GLY A 201 -10.87 -0.45 21.59
N SER A 202 -9.72 0.24 21.49
CA SER A 202 -9.33 1.03 20.31
C SER A 202 -8.29 0.34 19.42
N MET A 203 -7.74 -0.81 19.85
CA MET A 203 -6.64 -1.48 19.14
C MET A 203 -7.01 -1.85 17.70
N HIS A 204 -8.23 -2.37 17.46
CA HIS A 204 -8.70 -2.68 16.11
C HIS A 204 -8.75 -1.44 15.20
N SER A 205 -9.17 -0.31 15.75
CA SER A 205 -9.21 0.96 15.01
C SER A 205 -7.80 1.52 14.74
N ILE A 206 -6.87 1.36 15.68
CA ILE A 206 -5.45 1.69 15.49
C ILE A 206 -4.85 0.82 14.39
N GLN A 207 -5.02 -0.50 14.46
CA GLN A 207 -4.54 -1.44 13.44
C GLN A 207 -5.07 -1.07 12.05
N ARG A 208 -6.37 -0.73 11.95
CA ARG A 208 -6.98 -0.30 10.68
C ARG A 208 -6.35 0.99 10.15
N ASP A 209 -6.17 2.01 10.99
CA ASP A 209 -5.52 3.26 10.58
C ASP A 209 -4.08 3.02 10.10
N MET A 210 -3.35 2.09 10.73
CA MET A 210 -1.95 1.74 10.39
C MET A 210 -1.78 1.04 9.04
N ILE A 211 -2.85 0.56 8.42
CA ILE A 211 -2.83 -0.07 7.10
C ILE A 211 -3.62 0.75 6.06
N MET A 212 -3.94 2.02 6.33
CA MET A 212 -4.51 2.89 5.31
C MET A 212 -3.40 3.41 4.38
N LEU A 213 -3.67 3.47 3.07
CA LEU A 213 -2.68 3.81 2.05
C LEU A 213 -2.03 5.18 2.30
N GLU A 214 -2.81 6.17 2.74
CA GLU A 214 -2.31 7.52 3.02
C GLU A 214 -1.69 7.69 4.42
N ASN A 215 -1.69 6.64 5.25
CA ASN A 215 -1.29 6.71 6.65
C ASN A 215 -0.14 5.75 6.95
N GLN A 216 0.93 5.85 6.15
CA GLN A 216 2.06 4.92 6.13
C GLN A 216 3.39 5.62 6.41
N LEU A 217 4.34 4.85 6.93
CA LEU A 217 5.77 5.15 6.95
C LEU A 217 6.52 4.16 6.06
N PRO A 218 7.62 4.56 5.41
CA PRO A 218 8.48 3.63 4.70
C PRO A 218 9.06 2.59 5.66
N PHE A 219 8.98 1.32 5.30
CA PHE A 219 9.35 0.22 6.19
C PHE A 219 10.83 0.23 6.58
N PHE A 220 11.70 0.70 5.68
CA PHE A 220 13.14 0.83 5.99
C PHE A 220 13.42 1.87 7.08
N VAL A 221 12.57 2.89 7.26
CA VAL A 221 12.71 3.85 8.36
C VAL A 221 12.43 3.15 9.68
N LEU A 222 11.37 2.34 9.72
CA LEU A 222 11.03 1.51 10.88
C LEU A 222 12.14 0.50 11.20
N ASP A 223 12.75 -0.10 10.18
CA ASP A 223 13.84 -1.08 10.33
C ASP A 223 15.09 -0.43 10.96
N ARG A 224 15.46 0.77 10.48
CA ARG A 224 16.55 1.57 11.06
C ARG A 224 16.29 1.94 12.52
N LEU A 225 15.08 2.42 12.82
CA LEU A 225 14.68 2.76 14.20
C LEU A 225 14.64 1.54 15.12
N LEU A 226 14.21 0.38 14.61
CA LEU A 226 14.22 -0.88 15.36
C LEU A 226 15.65 -1.33 15.67
N GLY A 227 16.56 -1.20 14.69
CA GLY A 227 17.99 -1.47 14.88
C GLY A 227 18.59 -0.69 16.04
N LEU A 228 18.27 0.61 16.17
CA LEU A 228 18.73 1.43 17.29
C LEU A 228 18.27 0.89 18.65
N GLN A 229 17.04 0.36 18.73
CA GLN A 229 16.51 -0.20 19.99
C GLN A 229 17.17 -1.50 20.42
N PHE A 230 17.84 -2.20 19.51
CA PHE A 230 18.56 -3.46 19.74
C PHE A 230 20.07 -3.32 19.57
N ASN A 231 20.63 -2.12 19.76
CA ASN A 231 22.06 -1.83 19.63
C ASN A 231 22.66 -2.31 18.29
N ASN A 232 21.93 -2.12 17.20
CA ASN A 232 22.29 -2.50 15.83
C ASN A 232 22.48 -4.01 15.59
N SER A 233 21.87 -4.88 16.41
CA SER A 233 21.76 -6.29 16.05
C SER A 233 20.77 -6.45 14.89
N CYS A 234 21.29 -6.78 13.71
CA CYS A 234 20.48 -6.96 12.50
C CYS A 234 19.79 -8.32 12.52
N GLN A 235 18.50 -8.34 12.86
CA GLN A 235 17.65 -9.52 12.67
C GLN A 235 16.78 -9.32 11.44
N LYS A 236 17.29 -9.76 10.29
CA LYS A 236 16.59 -9.67 9.01
C LYS A 236 15.21 -10.32 9.14
N GLY A 237 14.16 -9.59 8.77
CA GLY A 237 12.77 -10.08 8.82
C GLY A 237 12.04 -9.92 10.16
N LEU A 238 12.71 -9.53 11.25
CA LEU A 238 12.07 -9.35 12.57
C LEU A 238 10.93 -8.33 12.52
N LEU A 239 11.17 -7.17 11.90
CA LEU A 239 10.15 -6.12 11.79
C LEU A 239 8.89 -6.61 11.05
N ALA A 240 9.08 -7.42 10.01
CA ALA A 240 7.98 -8.02 9.26
C ALA A 240 7.15 -8.95 10.14
N GLN A 241 7.82 -9.83 10.88
CA GLN A 241 7.16 -10.77 11.79
C GLN A 241 6.36 -10.04 12.87
N LEU A 242 6.96 -9.02 13.49
CA LEU A 242 6.30 -8.17 14.47
C LEU A 242 5.05 -7.47 13.90
N ALA A 243 5.16 -6.92 12.68
CA ALA A 243 4.03 -6.32 11.99
C ALA A 243 2.92 -7.34 11.67
N LEU A 244 3.26 -8.55 11.22
CA LEU A 244 2.29 -9.59 10.91
C LEU A 244 1.52 -10.05 12.15
N ILE A 245 2.21 -10.26 13.27
CA ILE A 245 1.57 -10.58 14.55
C ILE A 245 0.62 -9.45 14.97
N PHE A 246 1.07 -8.21 14.81
CA PHE A 246 0.26 -7.06 15.15
C PHE A 246 -1.00 -6.94 14.27
N PHE A 247 -0.93 -7.28 12.98
CA PHE A 247 -2.08 -7.17 12.07
C PHE A 247 -2.93 -8.45 11.95
N ASP A 248 -2.57 -9.56 12.60
CA ASP A 248 -3.33 -10.82 12.56
C ASP A 248 -4.84 -10.66 12.84
N PRO A 249 -5.29 -9.81 13.81
CA PRO A 249 -6.72 -9.61 14.04
C PRO A 249 -7.50 -9.03 12.86
N LEU A 250 -6.83 -8.43 11.87
CA LEU A 250 -7.44 -7.89 10.66
C LEU A 250 -7.54 -8.92 9.52
N MET A 251 -6.96 -10.12 9.70
CA MET A 251 -6.95 -11.14 8.66
C MET A 251 -8.37 -11.64 8.36
N PRO A 252 -8.84 -11.61 7.10
CA PRO A 252 -10.17 -12.08 6.73
C PRO A 252 -10.40 -13.58 6.96
N SER A 253 -9.31 -14.33 7.08
CA SER A 253 -9.27 -15.73 7.51
C SER A 253 -8.25 -15.81 8.65
N PRO A 254 -8.67 -16.06 9.90
CA PRO A 254 -7.75 -16.10 11.03
C PRO A 254 -6.67 -17.16 10.81
N LEU A 255 -5.42 -16.83 11.14
CA LEU A 255 -4.34 -17.81 11.16
C LEU A 255 -4.75 -19.01 12.03
N THR A 256 -4.40 -20.22 11.57
CA THR A 256 -4.66 -21.40 12.38
C THR A 256 -3.78 -21.37 13.64
N LYS A 257 -4.17 -22.10 14.69
CA LYS A 257 -3.33 -22.21 15.91
C LYS A 257 -1.90 -22.66 15.57
N SER A 258 -1.73 -23.48 14.53
CA SER A 258 -0.43 -23.94 14.06
C SER A 258 0.42 -22.81 13.49
N ASP A 259 -0.17 -21.93 12.65
CA ASP A 259 0.56 -20.82 12.02
C ASP A 259 0.99 -19.78 13.06
N ARG A 260 0.15 -19.55 14.08
CA ARG A 260 0.49 -18.69 15.23
C ARG A 260 1.68 -19.25 16.00
N ILE A 261 1.66 -20.55 16.30
CA ILE A 261 2.76 -21.23 16.98
C ILE A 261 4.04 -21.18 16.11
N THR A 262 3.94 -21.37 14.80
CA THR A 262 5.09 -21.23 13.90
C THR A 262 5.67 -19.82 13.92
N LEU A 263 4.84 -18.77 13.86
CA LEU A 263 5.30 -17.39 13.97
C LEU A 263 5.93 -17.09 15.34
N GLU A 264 5.32 -17.55 16.44
CA GLU A 264 5.84 -17.40 17.80
C GLU A 264 7.17 -18.16 18.00
N LEU A 265 7.31 -19.36 17.43
CA LEU A 265 8.56 -20.14 17.47
C LEU A 265 9.65 -19.53 16.57
N SER A 266 9.27 -18.92 15.44
CA SER A 266 10.20 -18.18 14.56
C SER A 266 10.75 -16.91 15.21
N LEU A 267 10.06 -16.30 16.20
CA LEU A 267 10.66 -15.21 16.99
C LEU A 267 11.89 -15.67 17.81
N GLY A 268 11.99 -16.97 18.13
CA GLY A 268 13.11 -17.54 18.89
C GLY A 268 14.20 -18.19 18.04
N SER A 269 13.94 -18.44 16.76
CA SER A 269 14.86 -19.10 15.84
C SER A 269 14.94 -18.33 14.52
N ALA A 270 16.06 -17.64 14.31
CA ALA A 270 16.34 -16.77 13.16
C ALA A 270 16.44 -17.48 11.79
N ALA A 271 15.95 -18.72 11.65
CA ALA A 271 16.29 -19.58 10.51
C ALA A 271 15.13 -20.07 9.64
N ILE A 272 13.86 -19.86 9.98
CA ILE A 272 12.76 -20.42 9.18
C ILE A 272 11.64 -19.39 8.98
N PHE A 273 11.53 -18.95 7.72
CA PHE A 273 10.56 -18.02 7.14
C PHE A 273 10.97 -16.53 7.12
N ASP A 274 11.57 -16.11 6.01
CA ASP A 274 11.74 -14.70 5.65
C ASP A 274 10.64 -14.30 4.63
N PRO A 275 9.52 -13.70 5.08
CA PRO A 275 8.46 -13.27 4.16
C PRO A 275 8.88 -12.13 3.22
N LEU A 276 10.11 -11.60 3.34
CA LEU A 276 10.59 -10.39 2.68
C LEU A 276 11.95 -10.56 1.97
N SER A 277 12.36 -11.81 1.68
CA SER A 277 13.79 -12.17 1.59
C SER A 277 14.68 -11.37 0.63
N ASP A 278 14.15 -10.74 -0.42
CA ASP A 278 14.99 -9.96 -1.36
C ASP A 278 14.46 -8.57 -1.76
N GLN A 279 13.26 -8.14 -1.36
CA GLN A 279 12.74 -6.79 -1.69
C GLN A 279 12.41 -5.90 -0.50
N GLY A 280 12.34 -6.43 0.73
CA GLY A 280 11.80 -5.68 1.86
C GLY A 280 10.31 -5.34 1.68
N GLY A 281 9.61 -5.06 2.76
CA GLY A 281 8.28 -4.44 2.67
C GLY A 281 8.45 -2.98 2.26
N LEU A 282 7.56 -2.43 1.44
CA LEU A 282 7.61 -0.99 1.15
C LEU A 282 7.12 -0.17 2.35
N HIS A 283 5.99 -0.59 2.92
CA HIS A 283 5.34 -0.03 4.10
C HIS A 283 4.37 -1.07 4.69
N CYS A 284 3.70 -0.79 5.81
CA CYS A 284 2.86 -1.75 6.53
C CYS A 284 1.73 -2.34 5.69
N LEU A 285 1.00 -1.53 4.91
CA LEU A 285 -0.06 -2.02 4.03
C LEU A 285 0.47 -2.97 2.94
N ASP A 286 1.66 -2.75 2.37
CA ASP A 286 2.27 -3.68 1.41
C ASP A 286 2.66 -5.01 2.08
N VAL A 287 3.25 -4.95 3.28
CA VAL A 287 3.57 -6.14 4.09
C VAL A 287 2.29 -6.94 4.40
N PHE A 288 1.23 -6.24 4.79
CA PHE A 288 -0.07 -6.85 5.05
C PHE A 288 -0.68 -7.47 3.78
N ARG A 289 -0.65 -6.77 2.64
CA ARG A 289 -1.09 -7.33 1.37
C ARG A 289 -0.32 -8.58 0.98
N LYS A 290 1.01 -8.58 1.12
CA LYS A 290 1.85 -9.73 0.81
C LYS A 290 1.50 -10.92 1.72
N SER A 291 1.20 -10.69 3.00
CA SER A 291 0.75 -11.76 3.91
C SER A 291 -0.60 -12.35 3.48
N LEU A 292 -1.53 -11.50 3.03
CA LEU A 292 -2.79 -11.88 2.42
C LEU A 292 -2.64 -12.62 1.09
N LEU A 293 -1.44 -12.86 0.57
CA LEU A 293 -1.23 -13.61 -0.67
C LEU A 293 -0.26 -14.81 -0.49
N ARG A 294 0.35 -14.97 0.69
CA ARG A 294 1.56 -15.80 0.90
C ARG A 294 1.38 -17.15 1.59
N THR A 295 0.21 -17.78 1.58
CA THR A 295 0.08 -19.13 2.19
C THR A 295 0.02 -20.30 1.21
N GLY A 296 0.58 -20.21 -0.01
CA GLY A 296 1.15 -21.38 -0.71
C GLY A 296 1.20 -21.32 -2.25
N PRO A 297 1.31 -22.48 -2.95
CA PRO A 297 1.83 -22.52 -4.32
C PRO A 297 1.00 -21.67 -5.27
N LYS A 298 1.71 -20.85 -6.06
CA LYS A 298 1.13 -20.12 -7.19
C LYS A 298 0.42 -21.15 -8.09
N PRO A 299 -0.86 -20.98 -8.43
CA PRO A 299 -1.44 -21.81 -9.47
C PRO A 299 -0.59 -21.63 -10.73
N VAL A 300 -0.15 -22.76 -11.32
CA VAL A 300 0.53 -22.74 -12.62
C VAL A 300 -0.38 -21.98 -13.58
N PRO A 301 0.12 -20.97 -14.32
CA PRO A 301 -0.69 -20.32 -15.33
C PRO A 301 -1.23 -21.41 -16.26
N GLY A 302 -2.54 -21.63 -16.23
CA GLY A 302 -3.16 -22.44 -17.26
C GLY A 302 -2.88 -21.72 -18.57
N TYR A 303 -2.15 -22.37 -19.49
CA TYR A 303 -1.92 -21.88 -20.83
C TYR A 303 -3.27 -21.73 -21.54
N TRP A 304 -3.94 -20.61 -21.31
CA TRP A 304 -4.97 -20.12 -22.20
C TRP A 304 -4.21 -19.51 -23.37
N THR A 305 -4.20 -20.21 -24.49
CA THR A 305 -3.71 -19.70 -25.77
C THR A 305 -4.40 -18.35 -26.02
N LYS A 306 -3.67 -17.25 -25.79
CA LYS A 306 -4.07 -15.91 -26.25
C LYS A 306 -4.22 -16.06 -27.76
N ARG A 307 -5.45 -16.22 -28.23
CA ARG A 307 -5.77 -16.04 -29.66
C ARG A 307 -5.54 -14.56 -29.90
N MET A 308 -4.34 -14.21 -30.37
CA MET A 308 -3.95 -12.84 -30.69
C MET A 308 -4.92 -12.34 -31.76
N SER A 309 -5.88 -11.52 -31.35
CA SER A 309 -6.44 -10.54 -32.28
C SER A 309 -5.44 -9.38 -32.33
N ASN A 310 -4.81 -9.17 -33.48
CA ASN A 310 -3.90 -8.06 -33.81
C ASN A 310 -4.63 -6.70 -33.86
N ALA A 311 -5.41 -6.39 -32.83
CA ALA A 311 -6.06 -5.11 -32.69
C ALA A 311 -5.48 -4.45 -31.43
N ASN A 312 -4.61 -3.46 -31.64
CA ASN A 312 -4.22 -2.45 -30.65
C ASN A 312 -5.47 -1.68 -30.20
N ARG A 313 -6.31 -2.31 -29.38
CA ARG A 313 -7.49 -1.70 -28.78
C ARG A 313 -7.27 -1.59 -27.28
N VAL A 314 -7.16 -0.34 -26.84
CA VAL A 314 -6.98 0.09 -25.45
C VAL A 314 -8.17 -0.35 -24.58
N ALA A 315 -9.37 -0.48 -25.16
CA ALA A 315 -10.52 -1.11 -24.53
C ALA A 315 -10.71 -2.53 -25.06
N ASP A 316 -10.57 -3.53 -24.19
CA ASP A 316 -10.96 -4.89 -24.54
C ASP A 316 -12.49 -4.95 -24.63
N LYS A 317 -13.04 -5.23 -25.82
CA LYS A 317 -14.48 -5.53 -26.01
C LYS A 317 -14.82 -6.94 -25.47
N ARG A 318 -14.03 -7.50 -24.56
CA ARG A 318 -14.46 -8.64 -23.75
C ARG A 318 -15.69 -8.18 -22.99
N ARG A 319 -16.84 -8.61 -23.52
CA ARG A 319 -18.16 -8.62 -22.91
C ARG A 319 -17.99 -8.60 -21.40
N GLN A 320 -18.63 -7.65 -20.72
CA GLN A 320 -18.84 -7.70 -19.28
C GLN A 320 -19.21 -9.14 -18.93
N GLN A 321 -18.24 -9.94 -18.49
CA GLN A 321 -18.52 -11.26 -17.96
C GLN A 321 -19.10 -10.94 -16.61
N LEU A 322 -20.39 -10.58 -16.61
CA LEU A 322 -21.18 -10.51 -15.40
C LEU A 322 -21.01 -11.87 -14.75
N ILE A 323 -20.27 -11.89 -13.65
CA ILE A 323 -20.37 -13.00 -12.75
C ILE A 323 -21.83 -12.98 -12.33
N HIS A 324 -22.54 -14.05 -12.64
CA HIS A 324 -23.95 -14.17 -12.31
C HIS A 324 -24.12 -14.11 -10.80
N CYS A 325 -25.20 -13.48 -10.34
CA CYS A 325 -25.45 -13.40 -8.91
C CYS A 325 -25.64 -14.81 -8.32
N VAL A 326 -25.48 -14.96 -7.01
CA VAL A 326 -25.60 -16.27 -6.35
C VAL A 326 -26.92 -16.98 -6.68
N THR A 327 -28.01 -16.23 -6.89
CA THR A 327 -29.32 -16.76 -7.29
C THR A 327 -29.27 -17.37 -8.69
N GLU A 328 -28.79 -16.62 -9.68
CA GLU A 328 -28.64 -17.09 -11.07
C GLU A 328 -27.69 -18.29 -11.18
N LEU A 329 -26.60 -18.31 -10.40
CA LEU A 329 -25.70 -19.47 -10.34
C LEU A 329 -26.43 -20.72 -9.83
N ARG A 330 -27.29 -20.59 -8.81
CA ARG A 330 -28.07 -21.71 -8.28
C ARG A 330 -29.11 -22.19 -9.28
N GLU A 331 -29.79 -21.28 -9.97
CA GLU A 331 -30.75 -21.59 -11.03
C GLU A 331 -30.10 -22.32 -12.21
N ALA A 332 -28.86 -21.94 -12.55
CA ALA A 332 -28.03 -22.64 -13.53
C ALA A 332 -27.49 -24.01 -13.04
N GLY A 333 -27.91 -24.48 -11.85
CA GLY A 333 -27.53 -25.77 -11.30
C GLY A 333 -26.18 -25.81 -10.58
N ILE A 334 -25.55 -24.66 -10.32
CA ILE A 334 -24.27 -24.58 -9.61
C ILE A 334 -24.51 -24.70 -8.10
N LYS A 335 -23.86 -25.69 -7.49
CA LYS A 335 -23.92 -25.93 -6.05
C LYS A 335 -22.82 -25.15 -5.33
N LEU A 336 -23.19 -24.27 -4.41
CA LEU A 336 -22.21 -23.60 -3.55
C LEU A 336 -21.84 -24.49 -2.36
N ARG A 337 -20.54 -24.59 -2.07
CA ARG A 337 -20.03 -25.31 -0.89
C ARG A 337 -18.97 -24.48 -0.18
N LYS A 338 -18.92 -24.60 1.15
CA LYS A 338 -17.82 -24.05 1.93
C LYS A 338 -16.53 -24.80 1.64
N ARG A 339 -15.43 -24.07 1.45
CA ARG A 339 -14.08 -24.61 1.39
C ARG A 339 -13.39 -24.52 2.76
N LYS A 340 -12.69 -25.58 3.14
CA LYS A 340 -11.79 -25.57 4.30
C LYS A 340 -10.40 -25.17 3.81
N THR A 341 -10.05 -23.91 4.00
CA THR A 341 -8.74 -23.31 3.74
C THR A 341 -8.62 -22.05 4.60
N ASP A 342 -7.38 -21.73 4.91
CA ASP A 342 -6.86 -20.52 5.52
C ASP A 342 -6.73 -19.34 4.54
N ARG A 343 -6.82 -19.59 3.23
CA ARG A 343 -6.71 -18.55 2.19
C ARG A 343 -8.09 -18.05 1.78
N PHE A 344 -8.38 -16.78 2.04
CA PHE A 344 -9.69 -16.21 1.70
C PHE A 344 -9.94 -16.14 0.18
N TRP A 345 -8.89 -16.06 -0.64
CA TRP A 345 -8.96 -15.96 -2.11
C TRP A 345 -9.00 -17.33 -2.83
N ASP A 346 -8.91 -18.45 -2.11
CA ASP A 346 -8.81 -19.78 -2.70
C ASP A 346 -10.19 -20.34 -3.09
N VAL A 347 -10.78 -19.72 -4.10
CA VAL A 347 -12.06 -20.13 -4.72
C VAL A 347 -11.80 -21.22 -5.77
N LYS A 348 -12.61 -22.28 -5.79
CA LYS A 348 -12.50 -23.37 -6.78
C LYS A 348 -13.85 -23.75 -7.37
N PHE A 349 -13.90 -23.86 -8.69
CA PHE A 349 -15.04 -24.42 -9.40
C PHE A 349 -14.67 -25.77 -10.01
N LYS A 350 -15.38 -26.85 -9.65
CA LYS A 350 -15.17 -28.19 -10.21
C LYS A 350 -16.47 -28.97 -10.25
N LYS A 351 -16.81 -29.53 -11.42
CA LYS A 351 -18.00 -30.39 -11.64
C LYS A 351 -19.30 -29.74 -11.14
N GLY A 352 -19.56 -28.48 -11.51
CA GLY A 352 -20.77 -27.75 -11.11
C GLY A 352 -20.81 -27.35 -9.63
N ILE A 353 -19.72 -27.50 -8.89
CA ILE A 353 -19.62 -27.10 -7.48
C ILE A 353 -18.66 -25.93 -7.35
N LEU A 354 -19.18 -24.78 -6.89
CA LEU A 354 -18.41 -23.60 -6.54
C LEU A 354 -18.04 -23.65 -5.05
N ARG A 355 -16.75 -23.78 -4.74
CA ARG A 355 -16.21 -23.85 -3.38
C ARG A 355 -15.60 -22.51 -2.99
N VAL A 356 -16.21 -21.85 -2.02
CA VAL A 356 -15.78 -20.53 -1.52
C VAL A 356 -15.24 -20.66 -0.09
N PRO A 357 -14.06 -20.08 0.23
CA PRO A 357 -13.54 -20.00 1.59
C PRO A 357 -14.48 -19.24 2.55
N ARG A 358 -14.29 -19.42 3.86
CA ARG A 358 -15.00 -18.61 4.86
C ARG A 358 -14.31 -17.25 4.96
N LEU A 359 -15.09 -16.19 4.79
CA LEU A 359 -14.64 -14.82 5.03
C LEU A 359 -15.25 -14.30 6.34
N LEU A 360 -14.43 -13.74 7.22
CA LEU A 360 -14.91 -12.96 8.36
C LEU A 360 -15.11 -11.50 7.92
N ILE A 361 -16.30 -10.97 8.19
CA ILE A 361 -16.67 -9.59 7.87
C ILE A 361 -16.90 -8.86 9.19
N HIS A 362 -16.17 -7.77 9.37
CA HIS A 362 -16.25 -6.85 10.49
C HIS A 362 -16.38 -5.41 9.96
N ASP A 363 -16.66 -4.46 10.83
CA ASP A 363 -16.90 -3.06 10.45
C ASP A 363 -15.71 -2.42 9.69
N GLY A 364 -14.50 -2.94 9.88
CA GLY A 364 -13.28 -2.50 9.17
C GLY A 364 -13.05 -3.15 7.80
N THR A 365 -13.75 -4.24 7.46
CA THR A 365 -13.44 -5.08 6.28
C THR A 365 -13.57 -4.30 4.97
N LYS A 366 -14.59 -3.44 4.84
CA LYS A 366 -14.76 -2.60 3.65
C LYS A 366 -13.58 -1.65 3.45
N SER A 367 -13.23 -0.89 4.49
CA SER A 367 -12.11 0.07 4.46
C SER A 367 -10.78 -0.64 4.17
N LEU A 368 -10.57 -1.83 4.74
CA LEU A 368 -9.40 -2.66 4.46
C LEU A 368 -9.28 -2.97 2.96
N PHE A 369 -10.32 -3.56 2.35
CA PHE A 369 -10.29 -3.93 0.94
C PHE A 369 -10.17 -2.72 0.03
N LEU A 370 -10.82 -1.60 0.34
CA LEU A 370 -10.68 -0.36 -0.43
C LEU A 370 -9.24 0.19 -0.42
N ASN A 371 -8.55 0.15 0.72
CA ASN A 371 -7.13 0.57 0.79
C ASN A 371 -6.21 -0.39 0.02
N LEU A 372 -6.48 -1.70 0.06
CA LEU A 372 -5.74 -2.68 -0.73
C LEU A 372 -5.96 -2.50 -2.24
N ILE A 373 -7.20 -2.25 -2.67
CA ILE A 373 -7.53 -1.96 -4.08
C ILE A 373 -6.83 -0.67 -4.52
N ALA A 374 -6.86 0.37 -3.70
CA ALA A 374 -6.16 1.62 -3.99
C ALA A 374 -4.64 1.38 -4.17
N LEU A 375 -4.03 0.54 -3.32
CA LEU A 375 -2.62 0.15 -3.48
C LEU A 375 -2.38 -0.60 -4.81
N GLU A 376 -3.21 -1.59 -5.15
CA GLU A 376 -3.08 -2.35 -6.41
C GLU A 376 -3.21 -1.47 -7.65
N GLN A 377 -4.10 -0.47 -7.59
CA GLN A 377 -4.31 0.47 -8.68
C GLN A 377 -3.15 1.47 -8.83
N CYS A 378 -2.52 1.88 -7.73
CA CYS A 378 -1.45 2.88 -7.78
C CYS A 378 -0.06 2.28 -8.00
N HIS A 379 0.24 1.11 -7.41
CA HIS A 379 1.60 0.57 -7.39
C HIS A 379 1.87 -0.38 -8.58
N ILE A 380 2.85 -0.04 -9.42
CA ILE A 380 3.14 -0.70 -10.70
C ILE A 380 3.46 -2.20 -10.53
N ASP A 381 4.23 -2.56 -9.50
CA ASP A 381 4.65 -3.97 -9.30
C ASP A 381 3.62 -4.80 -8.51
N CYS A 382 2.48 -4.19 -8.17
CA CYS A 382 1.43 -4.82 -7.38
C CYS A 382 0.51 -5.66 -8.27
N GLY A 383 0.33 -6.95 -7.98
CA GLY A 383 -0.67 -7.74 -8.69
C GLY A 383 -2.11 -7.23 -8.48
N ASN A 384 -3.06 -7.98 -9.03
CA ASN A 384 -4.45 -7.55 -9.15
C ASN A 384 -5.40 -8.53 -8.42
N GLU A 385 -4.83 -9.34 -7.51
CA GLU A 385 -5.47 -10.47 -6.87
C GLU A 385 -6.58 -10.05 -5.91
N ILE A 386 -6.35 -9.01 -5.11
CA ILE A 386 -7.34 -8.53 -4.14
C ILE A 386 -8.53 -7.90 -4.88
N THR A 387 -8.25 -7.04 -5.85
CA THR A 387 -9.28 -6.40 -6.66
C THR A 387 -10.11 -7.43 -7.42
N SER A 388 -9.47 -8.43 -8.03
CA SER A 388 -10.17 -9.53 -8.71
C SER A 388 -11.07 -10.34 -7.77
N PHE A 389 -10.61 -10.59 -6.53
CA PHE A 389 -11.41 -11.25 -5.52
C PHE A 389 -12.64 -10.41 -5.10
N VAL A 390 -12.46 -9.11 -4.86
CA VAL A 390 -13.57 -8.24 -4.46
C VAL A 390 -14.61 -8.12 -5.58
N ILE A 391 -14.18 -8.00 -6.85
CA ILE A 391 -15.09 -8.01 -8.00
C ILE A 391 -15.88 -9.31 -8.09
N PHE A 392 -15.22 -10.45 -7.80
CA PHE A 392 -15.88 -11.75 -7.77
C PHE A 392 -16.95 -11.83 -6.66
N MET A 393 -16.72 -11.19 -5.52
CA MET A 393 -17.62 -11.22 -4.36
C MET A 393 -18.74 -10.17 -4.40
N ASP A 394 -18.63 -9.14 -5.24
CA ASP A 394 -19.64 -8.08 -5.37
C ASP A 394 -20.88 -8.51 -6.18
N ASN A 395 -20.69 -9.41 -7.15
CA ASN A 395 -21.79 -9.97 -7.93
C ASN A 395 -22.52 -11.08 -7.16
#